data_AF-A0A9W4JBL4-F1
#
_entry.id   AF-A0A9W4JBL4-F1
#
_cell.length_a   1.000
_cell.length_b   1.000
_cell.length_c   1.000
_cell.angle_alpha   90.00
_cell.angle_beta   90.00
_cell.angle_gamma   90.00
#
_symmetry.space_group_name_H-M   'P 1'
#
loop_
_entity.id
_entity.type
_entity.pdbx_description
1 polymer ?
#
loop_
_entity_poly.entity_id
_entity_poly.type
_entity_poly.pdbx_seq_one_letter_code
_entity_poly.pdbx_strand_id
1 'polypeptide(L)'
;MRWSTFAFAFLAAVAVAEDSSTQSTTETSDKSTTTDGPTVVSITTPVAIPSGTYEQVSTTRTLADGDTEVLTSTTATGHHNGTMTTSGNGTVITTTSNALTLLVGGAGTTTIGNSSMNATMTSSGTATASPVVNQQPCNNYPQFCARKYSNITMVAAHNSPFVRKNNVAANQVLDVTQQLNDGIRMLQFQTHYENGTMYLCHTTCQLLDVGTLEDYLTQVNKWMRKNPYDVVTFMIGNYDYVSPENFTTPIYNSGLKDLIYTPSKVPMALNDWPTLSEMILRQKRAVFFMDYQANQTAHPWLMDEFSQMWETPFSPTDVNFPCTQQRPPGLSKKDAKNRMYMANHNLNLQLNFGSLNLLIPNTATLNVTNSNETDTNGTLGSMALDCAESWGRPPNFLLVDYYNYGNFNGSVFEVAADMNNVTYNRKCCGKESGAPIGASVAGVSTLIMVAMGAQMLISAF
;
A
#
# COMPACT_ATOMS: atom_id res chain seq x y z
N MET A 1 47.96 -6.91 38.88
CA MET A 1 48.07 -6.17 40.16
C MET A 1 47.69 -4.72 39.88
N ARG A 2 46.74 -4.19 40.65
CA ARG A 2 46.33 -2.77 40.81
C ARG A 2 45.58 -2.08 39.66
N TRP A 3 44.26 -1.97 39.91
CA TRP A 3 43.34 -0.94 39.39
C TRP A 3 43.77 0.48 39.80
N SER A 4 43.32 1.47 39.02
CA SER A 4 43.14 2.84 39.50
C SER A 4 41.82 3.38 38.98
N THR A 5 40.89 3.51 39.92
CA THR A 5 39.62 4.24 39.84
C THR A 5 39.88 5.74 39.82
N PHE A 6 39.25 6.48 38.91
CA PHE A 6 39.10 7.92 39.02
C PHE A 6 37.62 8.26 39.14
N ALA A 7 37.25 8.75 40.33
CA ALA A 7 36.01 9.45 40.58
C ALA A 7 36.26 10.94 40.33
N PHE A 8 35.34 11.62 39.63
CA PHE A 8 35.31 13.09 39.58
C PHE A 8 34.00 13.60 40.17
N ALA A 9 34.18 14.44 41.19
CA ALA A 9 33.15 15.06 41.99
C ALA A 9 32.56 16.29 41.29
N PHE A 10 31.27 16.49 41.52
CA PHE A 10 30.52 17.71 41.21
C PHE A 10 30.98 18.87 42.11
N LEU A 11 31.19 20.06 41.54
CA LEU A 11 31.22 21.33 42.27
C LEU A 11 30.17 22.28 41.68
N ALA A 12 29.22 22.66 42.53
CA ALA A 12 28.30 23.76 42.32
C ALA A 12 28.96 25.07 42.77
N ALA A 13 28.81 26.14 42.00
CA ALA A 13 29.17 27.50 42.40
C ALA A 13 27.96 28.42 42.24
N VAL A 14 27.55 28.99 43.36
CA VAL A 14 26.56 30.07 43.51
C VAL A 14 27.30 31.41 43.43
N ALA A 15 26.78 32.38 42.69
CA ALA A 15 27.21 33.77 42.76
C ALA A 15 25.98 34.70 42.84
N VAL A 16 26.07 35.67 43.76
CA VAL A 16 25.07 36.66 44.17
C VAL A 16 25.66 38.06 43.90
N ALA A 17 24.76 39.06 43.79
CA ALA A 17 24.95 40.52 43.90
C ALA A 17 25.08 41.28 42.56
N GLU A 18 24.62 42.53 42.38
CA GLU A 18 23.75 43.46 43.12
C GLU A 18 23.34 44.58 42.13
N ASP A 19 22.36 45.39 42.52
CA ASP A 19 21.55 46.35 41.76
C ASP A 19 22.17 47.77 41.59
N SER A 20 21.73 48.54 40.58
CA SER A 20 21.79 50.03 40.56
C SER A 20 20.88 50.67 39.49
N SER A 21 19.67 51.04 39.91
CA SER A 21 18.98 52.35 39.77
C SER A 21 18.59 52.99 38.40
N THR A 22 17.26 52.96 38.14
CA THR A 22 16.29 54.05 37.79
C THR A 22 16.37 54.92 36.51
N GLN A 23 15.29 54.90 35.68
CA GLN A 23 14.19 55.91 35.66
C GLN A 23 13.04 55.57 34.68
N SER A 24 11.80 55.57 35.21
CA SER A 24 10.45 56.01 34.72
C SER A 24 10.07 55.87 33.22
N THR A 25 8.88 55.42 32.77
CA THR A 25 7.47 55.68 33.20
C THR A 25 6.48 54.72 32.48
N THR A 26 5.40 54.28 33.17
CA THR A 26 4.03 53.86 32.70
C THR A 26 3.91 52.78 31.60
N GLU A 27 3.09 51.72 31.67
CA GLU A 27 1.76 51.52 32.25
C GLU A 27 1.36 50.01 32.20
N THR A 28 0.52 49.58 33.16
CA THR A 28 -0.34 48.37 33.19
C THR A 28 0.26 46.95 33.26
N SER A 29 0.05 46.33 34.44
CA SER A 29 0.21 44.90 34.73
C SER A 29 -0.83 44.03 34.02
N ASP A 30 -0.39 42.94 33.41
CA ASP A 30 -1.04 41.63 33.58
C ASP A 30 0.01 40.51 33.57
N LYS A 31 -0.14 39.58 34.52
CA LYS A 31 0.80 38.50 34.87
C LYS A 31 1.08 37.56 33.70
N SER A 32 2.35 37.32 33.39
CA SER A 32 2.80 36.03 32.85
C SER A 32 4.21 35.71 33.33
N THR A 33 4.33 34.60 34.05
CA THR A 33 5.56 34.02 34.58
C THR A 33 6.37 33.43 33.42
N THR A 34 7.48 34.07 33.04
CA THR A 34 8.43 33.52 32.05
C THR A 34 9.32 32.48 32.73
N THR A 35 9.24 31.24 32.25
CA THR A 35 10.25 30.20 32.49
C THR A 35 11.05 30.09 31.20
N ASP A 36 12.31 30.54 31.24
CA ASP A 36 13.28 30.32 30.16
C ASP A 36 13.65 28.82 30.13
N GLY A 37 12.87 28.06 29.35
CA GLY A 37 13.25 26.74 28.87
C GLY A 37 13.99 26.85 27.54
N PRO A 38 14.89 25.92 27.21
CA PRO A 38 15.60 25.94 25.93
C PRO A 38 14.58 25.87 24.79
N THR A 39 14.57 26.91 23.95
CA THR A 39 13.73 26.95 22.75
C THR A 39 14.27 25.91 21.77
N VAL A 40 13.60 24.75 21.71
CA VAL A 40 13.81 23.79 20.63
C VAL A 40 13.24 24.43 19.37
N VAL A 41 14.11 25.04 18.57
CA VAL A 41 13.75 25.51 17.23
C VAL A 41 13.58 24.27 16.36
N SER A 42 12.35 23.75 16.27
CA SER A 42 11.98 22.75 15.29
C SER A 42 12.05 23.38 13.91
N ILE A 43 13.19 23.26 13.24
CA ILE A 43 13.30 23.53 11.82
C ILE A 43 12.58 22.37 11.11
N THR A 44 11.29 22.55 10.81
CA THR A 44 10.57 21.67 9.89
C THR A 44 11.00 22.00 8.47
N THR A 45 12.13 21.45 8.03
CA THR A 45 12.38 21.30 6.60
C THR A 45 11.27 20.43 6.02
N PRO A 46 10.57 20.87 4.96
CA PRO A 46 9.57 20.03 4.30
C PRO A 46 10.23 18.70 3.88
N VAL A 47 9.55 17.59 4.15
CA VAL A 47 9.98 16.28 3.65
C VAL A 47 10.13 16.37 2.14
N ALA A 48 11.30 16.00 1.63
CA ALA A 48 11.53 15.97 0.20
C ALA A 48 10.63 14.91 -0.43
N ILE A 49 9.64 15.34 -1.20
CA ILE A 49 8.81 14.44 -1.99
C ILE A 49 9.74 13.77 -3.02
N PRO A 50 9.76 12.43 -3.13
CA PRO A 50 10.61 11.76 -4.10
C PRO A 50 10.40 12.32 -5.51
N SER A 51 11.51 12.70 -6.16
CA SER A 51 11.51 13.31 -7.49
C SER A 51 11.73 12.25 -8.56
N GLY A 52 10.75 11.35 -8.71
CA GLY A 52 10.74 10.41 -9.83
C GLY A 52 9.99 10.97 -11.05
N THR A 53 10.23 10.38 -12.22
CA THR A 53 9.47 10.69 -13.43
C THR A 53 8.07 10.09 -13.33
N TYR A 54 7.05 10.93 -13.43
CA TYR A 54 5.65 10.51 -13.52
C TYR A 54 5.28 10.23 -14.98
N GLU A 55 4.69 9.07 -15.27
CA GLU A 55 4.18 8.78 -16.61
C GLU A 55 2.96 9.66 -16.94
N GLN A 56 3.11 10.55 -17.92
CA GLN A 56 1.97 11.28 -18.48
C GLN A 56 1.34 10.47 -19.61
N VAL A 57 0.35 9.65 -19.26
CA VAL A 57 -0.41 8.88 -20.24
C VAL A 57 -1.51 9.76 -20.83
N SER A 58 -1.27 10.31 -22.03
CA SER A 58 -2.23 11.15 -22.77
C SER A 58 -3.18 10.37 -23.68
N THR A 59 -2.88 9.10 -23.96
CA THR A 59 -3.68 8.22 -24.82
C THR A 59 -3.85 6.84 -24.21
N THR A 60 -5.04 6.27 -24.36
CA THR A 60 -5.33 4.91 -23.90
C THR A 60 -4.76 3.88 -24.87
N ARG A 61 -4.01 2.90 -24.36
CA ARG A 61 -3.47 1.78 -25.13
C ARG A 61 -4.09 0.48 -24.64
N THR A 62 -4.71 -0.29 -25.54
CA THR A 62 -5.21 -1.64 -25.24
C THR A 62 -4.03 -2.62 -25.19
N LEU A 63 -4.06 -3.52 -24.21
CA LEU A 63 -3.09 -4.61 -24.06
C LEU A 63 -3.75 -5.92 -24.48
N ALA A 64 -2.98 -6.83 -25.06
CA ALA A 64 -3.47 -8.18 -25.32
C ALA A 64 -3.74 -8.88 -23.98
N ASP A 65 -4.92 -9.50 -23.84
CA ASP A 65 -5.23 -10.30 -22.67
C ASP A 65 -4.24 -11.47 -22.65
N GLY A 66 -3.39 -11.54 -21.63
CA GLY A 66 -2.25 -12.47 -21.54
C GLY A 66 -2.61 -13.96 -21.55
N ASP A 67 -3.89 -14.30 -21.76
CA ASP A 67 -4.45 -15.64 -21.87
C ASP A 67 -4.68 -16.06 -23.35
N THR A 68 -4.23 -15.27 -24.32
CA THR A 68 -4.35 -15.62 -25.75
C THR A 68 -3.19 -16.53 -26.18
N GLU A 69 -3.38 -17.85 -26.16
CA GLU A 69 -2.49 -18.75 -26.90
C GLU A 69 -2.64 -18.49 -28.40
N VAL A 70 -1.61 -17.92 -29.02
CA VAL A 70 -1.54 -17.80 -30.48
C VAL A 70 -1.18 -19.17 -31.05
N LEU A 71 -2.19 -19.98 -31.38
CA LEU A 71 -2.02 -21.16 -32.23
C LEU A 71 -1.60 -20.70 -33.64
N THR A 72 -0.28 -20.67 -33.88
CA THR A 72 0.28 -20.44 -35.21
C THR A 72 0.16 -21.76 -35.99
N SER A 73 -0.95 -21.90 -36.72
CA SER A 73 -1.10 -22.97 -37.72
C SER A 73 -0.23 -22.66 -38.94
N THR A 74 0.98 -23.21 -39.00
CA THR A 74 1.78 -23.26 -40.23
C THR A 74 1.25 -24.36 -41.15
N THR A 75 0.48 -24.01 -42.17
CA THR A 75 0.27 -24.87 -43.34
C THR A 75 1.26 -24.48 -44.43
N ALA A 76 2.29 -25.30 -44.60
CA ALA A 76 3.13 -25.30 -45.79
C ALA A 76 2.56 -26.31 -46.80
N THR A 77 2.28 -25.83 -48.02
CA THR A 77 2.35 -26.48 -49.37
C THR A 77 1.49 -25.62 -50.30
N GLY A 78 1.96 -25.00 -51.37
CA GLY A 78 2.54 -25.58 -52.59
C GLY A 78 2.19 -24.63 -53.76
N HIS A 79 3.06 -24.54 -54.76
CA HIS A 79 2.94 -23.66 -55.93
C HIS A 79 1.67 -23.92 -56.77
N HIS A 80 1.00 -22.85 -57.26
CA HIS A 80 0.69 -22.64 -58.69
C HIS A 80 0.12 -21.25 -59.00
N ASN A 81 0.28 -20.89 -60.27
CA ASN A 81 0.18 -19.57 -60.92
C ASN A 81 -1.28 -19.12 -61.15
N GLY A 82 -1.64 -17.86 -60.85
CA GLY A 82 -2.98 -17.32 -61.16
C GLY A 82 -3.27 -15.91 -60.66
N THR A 83 -3.28 -14.96 -61.59
CA THR A 83 -4.02 -13.68 -61.72
C THR A 83 -4.49 -12.89 -60.49
N MET A 84 -4.14 -11.59 -60.47
CA MET A 84 -4.65 -10.57 -59.55
C MET A 84 -6.19 -10.47 -59.53
N THR A 85 -6.75 -10.52 -58.33
CA THR A 85 -7.95 -9.77 -57.93
C THR A 85 -7.76 -9.26 -56.50
N THR A 86 -7.95 -7.95 -56.34
CA THR A 86 -7.92 -7.24 -55.07
C THR A 86 -9.13 -7.59 -54.22
N SER A 87 -8.92 -8.13 -53.03
CA SER A 87 -9.89 -8.10 -51.92
C SER A 87 -9.13 -7.92 -50.61
N GLY A 88 -9.57 -6.96 -49.79
CA GLY A 88 -8.87 -6.56 -48.58
C GLY A 88 -8.80 -7.70 -47.56
N ASN A 89 -7.59 -7.95 -47.04
CA ASN A 89 -7.37 -8.79 -45.86
C ASN A 89 -7.93 -8.06 -44.62
N GLY A 90 -9.23 -8.21 -44.39
CA GLY A 90 -9.80 -8.00 -43.07
C GLY A 90 -9.34 -9.13 -42.16
N THR A 91 -8.44 -8.83 -41.23
CA THR A 91 -8.11 -9.75 -40.14
C THR A 91 -9.38 -9.96 -39.32
N VAL A 92 -10.05 -11.10 -39.52
CA VAL A 92 -11.17 -11.51 -38.66
C VAL A 92 -10.54 -11.98 -37.35
N ILE A 93 -10.51 -11.08 -36.36
CA ILE A 93 -10.20 -11.45 -34.98
C ILE A 93 -11.45 -12.16 -34.45
N THR A 94 -11.44 -13.49 -34.47
CA THR A 94 -12.43 -14.27 -33.74
C THR A 94 -12.03 -14.26 -32.26
N THR A 95 -12.59 -13.34 -31.49
CA THR A 95 -12.48 -13.34 -30.03
C THR A 95 -13.32 -14.50 -29.49
N THR A 96 -12.69 -15.61 -29.11
CA THR A 96 -13.32 -16.57 -28.21
C THR A 96 -13.13 -16.05 -26.79
N SER A 97 -14.00 -15.15 -26.34
CA SER A 97 -14.19 -14.94 -24.91
C SER A 97 -14.67 -16.26 -24.32
N ASN A 98 -13.92 -16.85 -23.40
CA ASN A 98 -14.39 -17.95 -22.58
C ASN A 98 -15.68 -17.49 -21.89
N ALA A 99 -16.82 -17.94 -22.39
CA ALA A 99 -18.10 -17.66 -21.76
C ALA A 99 -18.13 -18.41 -20.42
N LEU A 100 -17.84 -17.69 -19.33
CA LEU A 100 -18.10 -18.22 -18.00
C LEU A 100 -19.61 -18.14 -17.77
N THR A 101 -20.27 -19.29 -17.73
CA THR A 101 -21.66 -19.36 -17.28
C THR A 101 -21.68 -19.17 -15.76
N LEU A 102 -21.92 -17.94 -15.32
CA LEU A 102 -22.27 -17.68 -13.94
C LEU A 102 -23.69 -18.20 -13.70
N LEU A 103 -23.82 -19.32 -13.00
CA LEU A 103 -25.10 -19.81 -12.48
C LEU A 103 -25.55 -18.87 -11.35
N VAL A 104 -26.13 -17.73 -11.71
CA VAL A 104 -26.90 -16.91 -10.77
C VAL A 104 -28.17 -17.69 -10.46
N GLY A 105 -28.38 -18.06 -9.20
CA GLY A 105 -29.53 -18.84 -8.73
C GLY A 105 -30.86 -18.08 -8.77
N GLY A 106 -31.24 -17.58 -9.95
CA GLY A 106 -32.58 -17.10 -10.27
C GLY A 106 -33.12 -17.93 -11.42
N ALA A 107 -34.38 -18.37 -11.32
CA ALA A 107 -35.07 -19.12 -12.37
C ALA A 107 -35.14 -18.28 -13.66
N GLY A 108 -34.14 -18.42 -14.54
CA GLY A 108 -34.02 -17.65 -15.76
C GLY A 108 -32.75 -17.99 -16.51
N THR A 109 -32.72 -19.16 -17.15
CA THR A 109 -31.69 -19.48 -18.15
C THR A 109 -31.88 -18.53 -19.34
N THR A 110 -31.10 -17.46 -19.45
CA THR A 110 -31.10 -16.62 -20.65
C THR A 110 -30.11 -17.19 -21.66
N THR A 111 -30.54 -18.21 -22.41
CA THR A 111 -29.83 -18.63 -23.62
C THR A 111 -30.12 -17.63 -24.73
N ILE A 112 -29.15 -16.78 -25.07
CA ILE A 112 -29.18 -16.03 -26.33
C ILE A 112 -28.63 -16.96 -27.42
N GLY A 113 -29.54 -17.73 -28.03
CA GLY A 113 -29.25 -18.62 -29.15
C GLY A 113 -30.49 -18.75 -30.03
N ASN A 114 -30.35 -18.41 -31.31
CA ASN A 114 -31.43 -18.44 -32.30
C ASN A 114 -31.79 -19.88 -32.68
N SER A 115 -32.50 -20.59 -31.80
CA SER A 115 -33.00 -21.93 -32.07
C SER A 115 -34.37 -22.12 -31.44
N SER A 116 -35.40 -22.13 -32.28
CA SER A 116 -36.77 -22.45 -31.93
C SER A 116 -36.87 -23.90 -31.46
N MET A 117 -36.98 -24.12 -30.15
CA MET A 117 -37.42 -25.41 -29.61
C MET A 117 -38.72 -25.23 -28.82
N ASN A 118 -39.74 -25.94 -29.28
CA ASN A 118 -41.07 -25.98 -28.70
C ASN A 118 -41.06 -27.00 -27.56
N ALA A 119 -40.86 -26.56 -26.32
CA ALA A 119 -40.95 -27.41 -25.13
C ALA A 119 -42.16 -27.01 -24.30
N THR A 120 -43.12 -27.93 -24.18
CA THR A 120 -44.29 -27.79 -23.31
C THR A 120 -43.84 -28.01 -21.86
N MET A 121 -43.72 -26.92 -21.09
CA MET A 121 -43.38 -26.98 -19.67
C MET A 121 -44.65 -26.93 -18.82
N THR A 122 -44.95 -28.02 -18.12
CA THR A 122 -45.93 -28.05 -17.03
C THR A 122 -45.38 -27.27 -15.84
N SER A 123 -45.97 -26.12 -15.53
CA SER A 123 -45.59 -25.27 -14.40
C SER A 123 -46.07 -25.89 -13.08
N SER A 124 -45.22 -26.70 -12.47
CA SER A 124 -45.38 -27.08 -11.06
C SER A 124 -44.82 -25.94 -10.22
N GLY A 125 -45.70 -25.01 -9.83
CA GLY A 125 -45.35 -23.89 -8.97
C GLY A 125 -44.95 -24.35 -7.58
N THR A 126 -43.66 -24.28 -7.27
CA THR A 126 -43.17 -24.17 -5.90
C THR A 126 -41.92 -23.29 -5.91
N ALA A 127 -42.12 -22.00 -6.21
CA ALA A 127 -41.06 -21.00 -6.10
C ALA A 127 -40.93 -20.57 -4.62
N THR A 128 -40.21 -21.38 -3.85
CA THR A 128 -39.60 -20.98 -2.58
C THR A 128 -38.13 -21.41 -2.59
N ALA A 129 -37.39 -20.97 -3.61
CA ALA A 129 -35.94 -20.97 -3.53
C ALA A 129 -35.53 -19.64 -2.90
N SER A 130 -35.20 -19.66 -1.60
CA SER A 130 -34.35 -18.61 -1.05
C SER A 130 -33.13 -18.46 -1.96
N PRO A 131 -32.74 -17.25 -2.38
CA PRO A 131 -31.62 -17.08 -3.31
C PRO A 131 -30.39 -17.77 -2.73
N VAL A 132 -29.69 -18.55 -3.56
CA VAL A 132 -28.41 -19.16 -3.16
C VAL A 132 -27.45 -18.02 -2.86
N VAL A 133 -27.24 -17.73 -1.57
CA VAL A 133 -26.31 -16.68 -1.13
C VAL A 133 -24.91 -17.29 -1.11
N ASN A 134 -24.00 -16.78 -1.94
CA ASN A 134 -22.59 -17.15 -1.87
C ASN A 134 -22.08 -16.93 -0.43
N GLN A 135 -21.60 -18.00 0.20
CA GLN A 135 -21.00 -17.93 1.55
C GLN A 135 -19.48 -17.85 1.50
N GLN A 136 -18.86 -18.09 0.34
CA GLN A 136 -17.42 -18.03 0.19
C GLN A 136 -16.97 -16.57 0.11
N PRO A 137 -16.22 -16.05 1.11
CA PRO A 137 -15.69 -14.71 1.05
C PRO A 137 -14.64 -14.56 -0.06
N CYS A 138 -14.65 -13.41 -0.72
CA CYS A 138 -13.53 -12.92 -1.53
C CYS A 138 -12.93 -11.74 -0.78
N ASN A 139 -11.61 -11.76 -0.49
CA ASN A 139 -10.99 -10.72 0.35
C ASN A 139 -11.81 -10.44 1.64
N ASN A 140 -12.07 -11.50 2.41
CA ASN A 140 -12.77 -11.50 3.71
C ASN A 140 -14.31 -11.38 3.71
N TYR A 141 -14.94 -10.97 2.60
CA TYR A 141 -16.40 -10.75 2.56
C TYR A 141 -17.06 -11.39 1.32
N PRO A 142 -18.19 -12.12 1.47
CA PRO A 142 -18.88 -12.67 0.31
C PRO A 142 -19.41 -11.60 -0.66
N GLN A 143 -19.77 -10.43 -0.13
CA GLN A 143 -20.25 -9.28 -0.90
C GLN A 143 -19.20 -8.75 -1.89
N PHE A 144 -17.91 -8.97 -1.61
CA PHE A 144 -16.82 -8.44 -2.44
C PHE A 144 -16.62 -9.24 -3.72
N CYS A 145 -17.07 -10.50 -3.77
CA CYS A 145 -16.93 -11.34 -4.96
C CYS A 145 -17.55 -10.70 -6.21
N ALA A 146 -18.70 -10.03 -6.05
CA ALA A 146 -19.41 -9.36 -7.14
C ALA A 146 -18.95 -7.91 -7.39
N ARG A 147 -18.07 -7.36 -6.54
CA ARG A 147 -17.56 -5.99 -6.70
C ARG A 147 -16.35 -5.99 -7.61
N LYS A 148 -16.23 -4.92 -8.41
CA LYS A 148 -14.99 -4.58 -9.13
C LYS A 148 -13.86 -4.39 -8.12
N TYR A 149 -12.66 -4.81 -8.46
CA TYR A 149 -11.46 -4.60 -7.65
C TYR A 149 -11.28 -3.11 -7.26
N SER A 150 -11.60 -2.21 -8.19
CA SER A 150 -11.59 -0.75 -8.00
C SER A 150 -12.75 -0.18 -7.16
N ASN A 151 -13.71 -1.01 -6.73
CA ASN A 151 -14.87 -0.62 -5.95
C ASN A 151 -14.88 -1.33 -4.58
N ILE A 152 -13.70 -1.41 -3.97
CA ILE A 152 -13.48 -1.96 -2.63
C ILE A 152 -12.45 -1.09 -1.93
N THR A 153 -12.73 -0.73 -0.68
CA THR A 153 -11.74 -0.14 0.24
C THR A 153 -10.99 -1.26 0.95
N MET A 154 -9.67 -1.29 0.84
CA MET A 154 -8.82 -2.32 1.45
C MET A 154 -7.84 -1.66 2.42
N VAL A 155 -7.55 -2.33 3.54
CA VAL A 155 -6.45 -1.91 4.41
C VAL A 155 -5.13 -2.34 3.76
N ALA A 156 -4.22 -1.38 3.66
CA ALA A 156 -2.88 -1.56 3.13
C ALA A 156 -1.87 -1.44 4.28
N ALA A 157 -0.94 -2.39 4.37
CA ALA A 157 0.16 -2.32 5.33
C ALA A 157 1.29 -1.49 4.72
N HIS A 158 1.55 -0.32 5.30
CA HIS A 158 2.71 0.50 4.97
C HIS A 158 3.98 -0.25 5.33
N ASN A 159 4.92 -0.34 4.40
CA ASN A 159 6.21 -0.98 4.61
C ASN A 159 6.08 -2.37 5.27
N SER A 160 5.16 -3.15 4.72
CA SER A 160 4.70 -4.44 5.24
C SER A 160 5.82 -5.40 5.71
N PRO A 161 6.96 -5.54 5.01
CA PRO A 161 8.07 -6.39 5.44
C PRO A 161 8.82 -5.89 6.69
N PHE A 162 8.73 -4.60 7.03
CA PHE A 162 9.59 -3.94 8.01
C PHE A 162 9.12 -4.21 9.43
N VAL A 163 9.30 -5.47 9.83
CA VAL A 163 8.97 -6.04 11.14
C VAL A 163 10.27 -6.34 11.88
N ARG A 164 10.59 -5.52 12.88
CA ARG A 164 11.73 -5.77 13.78
C ARG A 164 11.47 -5.18 15.15
N LYS A 165 11.37 -6.06 16.14
CA LYS A 165 11.20 -5.66 17.54
C LYS A 165 12.30 -4.68 17.97
N ASN A 166 11.91 -3.63 18.68
CA ASN A 166 12.78 -2.57 19.20
C ASN A 166 13.61 -1.82 18.13
N ASN A 167 13.15 -1.78 16.87
CA ASN A 167 13.74 -0.94 15.84
C ASN A 167 12.82 0.25 15.55
N VAL A 168 13.36 1.46 15.59
CA VAL A 168 12.59 2.71 15.40
C VAL A 168 12.04 2.86 13.98
N ALA A 169 12.62 2.19 12.99
CA ALA A 169 12.17 2.18 11.61
C ALA A 169 11.22 1.02 11.29
N ALA A 170 10.81 0.20 12.27
CA ALA A 170 9.80 -0.83 12.02
C ALA A 170 8.42 -0.18 11.78
N ASN A 171 7.71 -0.64 10.76
CA ASN A 171 6.38 -0.15 10.39
C ASN A 171 5.27 -1.09 10.82
N GLN A 172 5.58 -2.37 10.99
CA GLN A 172 4.61 -3.39 11.37
C GLN A 172 5.17 -4.27 12.49
N VAL A 173 4.28 -4.89 13.25
CA VAL A 173 4.62 -5.77 14.37
C VAL A 173 4.49 -7.25 14.01
N LEU A 174 3.59 -7.57 13.10
CA LEU A 174 3.23 -8.94 12.73
C LEU A 174 3.79 -9.25 11.35
N ASP A 175 4.26 -10.48 11.14
CA ASP A 175 4.80 -10.90 9.84
C ASP A 175 3.75 -10.86 8.72
N VAL A 176 4.22 -10.98 7.47
CA VAL A 176 3.35 -10.89 6.30
C VAL A 176 2.24 -11.95 6.26
N THR A 177 2.49 -13.15 6.80
CA THR A 177 1.48 -14.20 6.85
C THR A 177 0.35 -13.79 7.79
N GLN A 178 0.69 -13.24 8.95
CA GLN A 178 -0.29 -12.75 9.91
C GLN A 178 -1.02 -11.50 9.39
N GLN A 179 -0.33 -10.56 8.74
CA GLN A 179 -0.94 -9.42 8.07
C GLN A 179 -2.05 -9.84 7.09
N LEU A 180 -1.75 -10.82 6.23
CA LEU A 180 -2.71 -11.35 5.26
C LEU A 180 -3.86 -12.11 5.93
N ASN A 181 -3.60 -12.89 6.98
CA ASN A 181 -4.63 -13.57 7.78
C ASN A 181 -5.60 -12.57 8.43
N ASP A 182 -5.07 -11.48 8.96
CA ASP A 182 -5.84 -10.45 9.67
C ASP A 182 -6.72 -9.63 8.72
N GLY A 183 -6.32 -9.49 7.46
CA GLY A 183 -7.17 -8.94 6.42
C GLY A 183 -6.50 -7.90 5.52
N ILE A 184 -5.20 -7.65 5.67
CA ILE A 184 -4.45 -6.79 4.76
C ILE A 184 -4.56 -7.35 3.34
N ARG A 185 -4.85 -6.48 2.36
CA ARG A 185 -4.94 -6.86 0.94
C ARG A 185 -4.11 -6.00 0.00
N MET A 186 -3.38 -5.02 0.53
CA MET A 186 -2.25 -4.40 -0.15
C MET A 186 -1.01 -4.44 0.76
N LEU A 187 0.09 -4.93 0.20
CA LEU A 187 1.42 -4.94 0.82
C LEU A 187 2.24 -3.86 0.10
N GLN A 188 2.48 -2.74 0.78
CA GLN A 188 3.39 -1.71 0.28
C GLN A 188 4.77 -1.94 0.90
N PHE A 189 5.83 -1.73 0.12
CA PHE A 189 7.19 -1.84 0.61
C PHE A 189 8.19 -1.05 -0.21
N GLN A 190 9.22 -0.56 0.46
CA GLN A 190 10.38 0.03 -0.17
C GLN A 190 11.41 -1.05 -0.56
N THR A 191 12.07 -0.83 -1.69
CA THR A 191 13.11 -1.70 -2.23
C THR A 191 14.41 -0.95 -2.48
N HIS A 192 15.53 -1.63 -2.28
CA HIS A 192 16.87 -1.14 -2.58
C HIS A 192 17.66 -2.18 -3.38
N TYR A 193 18.56 -1.72 -4.25
CA TYR A 193 19.37 -2.60 -5.09
C TYR A 193 20.82 -2.62 -4.61
N GLU A 194 21.20 -3.72 -3.97
CA GLU A 194 22.51 -3.89 -3.35
C GLU A 194 23.22 -5.09 -3.98
N ASN A 195 24.41 -4.84 -4.54
CA ASN A 195 25.29 -5.87 -5.11
C ASN A 195 24.57 -6.85 -6.08
N GLY A 196 23.69 -6.32 -6.93
CA GLY A 196 22.98 -7.14 -7.93
C GLY A 196 21.67 -7.77 -7.43
N THR A 197 21.25 -7.51 -6.20
CA THR A 197 20.08 -8.14 -5.57
C THR A 197 19.10 -7.08 -5.06
N MET A 198 17.79 -7.33 -5.22
CA MET A 198 16.74 -6.49 -4.64
C MET A 198 16.52 -6.86 -3.17
N TYR A 199 16.80 -5.91 -2.28
CA TYR A 199 16.58 -5.99 -0.83
C TYR A 199 15.38 -5.16 -0.40
N LEU A 200 14.82 -5.55 0.75
CA LEU A 200 13.75 -4.84 1.43
C LEU A 200 14.37 -4.07 2.60
N CYS A 201 14.58 -2.77 2.40
CA CYS A 201 15.22 -1.90 3.36
C CYS A 201 14.42 -0.63 3.63
N HIS A 202 14.37 -0.17 4.88
CA HIS A 202 13.75 1.10 5.24
C HIS A 202 14.75 2.25 5.08
N THR A 203 14.55 3.14 4.12
CA THR A 203 15.42 4.29 3.76
C THR A 203 16.82 3.91 3.28
N THR A 204 17.53 3.04 4.00
CA THR A 204 18.83 2.44 3.67
C THR A 204 18.90 1.05 4.31
N CYS A 205 19.69 0.13 3.76
CA CYS A 205 19.87 -1.21 4.35
C CYS A 205 20.63 -1.20 5.70
N GLN A 206 21.30 -0.10 6.03
CA GLN A 206 21.95 0.08 7.33
C GLN A 206 20.94 0.37 8.45
N LEU A 207 19.85 1.07 8.14
CA LEU A 207 18.82 1.42 9.12
C LEU A 207 17.96 0.21 9.49
N LEU A 208 17.44 -0.47 8.48
CA LEU A 208 16.65 -1.69 8.64
C LEU A 208 16.61 -2.47 7.33
N ASP A 209 17.43 -3.51 7.23
CA ASP A 209 17.35 -4.55 6.19
C ASP A 209 16.59 -5.77 6.76
N VAL A 210 15.54 -6.22 6.06
CA VAL A 210 14.73 -7.40 6.44
C VAL A 210 14.86 -8.58 5.45
N GLY A 211 15.84 -8.54 4.56
CA GLY A 211 16.16 -9.62 3.62
C GLY A 211 15.78 -9.29 2.17
N THR A 212 15.80 -10.33 1.33
CA THR A 212 15.58 -10.18 -0.11
C THR A 212 14.11 -10.02 -0.46
N LEU A 213 13.85 -9.33 -1.58
CA LEU A 213 12.50 -9.25 -2.16
C LEU A 213 11.94 -10.64 -2.49
N GLU A 214 12.77 -11.53 -3.03
CA GLU A 214 12.38 -12.89 -3.41
C GLU A 214 11.88 -13.73 -2.21
N ASP A 215 12.61 -13.70 -1.09
CA ASP A 215 12.24 -14.44 0.12
C ASP A 215 10.91 -13.98 0.70
N TYR A 216 10.69 -12.67 0.73
CA TYR A 216 9.44 -12.08 1.19
C TYR A 216 8.27 -12.47 0.28
N LEU A 217 8.40 -12.31 -1.04
CA LEU A 217 7.37 -12.68 -2.00
C LEU A 217 7.09 -14.19 -2.00
N THR A 218 8.11 -15.02 -1.71
CA THR A 218 7.95 -16.47 -1.55
C THR A 218 7.03 -16.81 -0.37
N GLN A 219 7.12 -16.06 0.73
CA GLN A 219 6.19 -16.22 1.87
C GLN A 219 4.77 -15.80 1.49
N VAL A 220 4.62 -14.69 0.76
CA VAL A 220 3.30 -14.25 0.26
C VAL A 220 2.68 -15.28 -0.68
N ASN A 221 3.46 -15.83 -1.63
CA ASN A 221 2.98 -16.87 -2.53
C ASN A 221 2.50 -18.10 -1.74
N LYS A 222 3.28 -18.59 -0.77
CA LYS A 222 2.87 -19.70 0.11
C LYS A 222 1.51 -19.44 0.76
N TRP A 223 1.25 -18.21 1.20
CA TRP A 223 -0.05 -17.82 1.74
C TRP A 223 -1.14 -17.79 0.65
N MET A 224 -0.90 -17.15 -0.50
CA MET A 224 -1.86 -17.05 -1.61
C MET A 224 -2.27 -18.39 -2.21
N ARG A 225 -1.39 -19.40 -2.15
CA ARG A 225 -1.71 -20.79 -2.56
C ARG A 225 -2.66 -21.48 -1.58
N LYS A 226 -2.56 -21.17 -0.29
CA LYS A 226 -3.47 -21.68 0.75
C LYS A 226 -4.80 -20.92 0.81
N ASN A 227 -4.83 -19.71 0.24
CA ASN A 227 -5.98 -18.81 0.25
C ASN A 227 -6.42 -18.49 -1.19
N PRO A 228 -7.13 -19.42 -1.87
CA PRO A 228 -7.43 -19.31 -3.30
C PRO A 228 -8.49 -18.24 -3.64
N TYR A 229 -9.22 -17.74 -2.65
CA TYR A 229 -10.29 -16.75 -2.81
C TYR A 229 -9.84 -15.32 -2.50
N ASP A 230 -8.54 -15.10 -2.41
CA ASP A 230 -7.95 -13.80 -2.10
C ASP A 230 -7.17 -13.24 -3.29
N VAL A 231 -7.33 -11.94 -3.50
CA VAL A 231 -6.55 -11.10 -4.42
C VAL A 231 -5.66 -10.21 -3.58
N VAL A 232 -4.35 -10.29 -3.81
CA VAL A 232 -3.33 -9.54 -3.07
C VAL A 232 -2.67 -8.51 -4.00
N THR A 233 -2.55 -7.30 -3.47
CA THR A 233 -1.94 -6.17 -4.17
C THR A 233 -0.56 -5.89 -3.61
N PHE A 234 0.38 -5.58 -4.50
CA PHE A 234 1.76 -5.26 -4.18
C PHE A 234 2.04 -3.85 -4.69
N MET A 235 2.44 -2.95 -3.79
CA MET A 235 2.88 -1.60 -4.13
C MET A 235 4.39 -1.50 -3.90
N ILE A 236 5.16 -1.48 -4.99
CA ILE A 236 6.61 -1.44 -4.95
C ILE A 236 7.07 0.01 -4.92
N GLY A 237 7.69 0.42 -3.81
CA GLY A 237 8.47 1.64 -3.73
C GLY A 237 9.87 1.40 -4.29
N ASN A 238 10.13 1.90 -5.50
CA ASN A 238 11.40 1.78 -6.21
C ASN A 238 12.31 2.97 -5.87
N TYR A 239 12.83 2.96 -4.65
CA TYR A 239 13.57 4.10 -4.10
C TYR A 239 14.84 4.44 -4.89
N ASP A 240 15.56 3.41 -5.35
CA ASP A 240 16.83 3.57 -6.07
C ASP A 240 16.63 3.81 -7.59
N TYR A 241 15.38 3.99 -8.06
CA TYR A 241 15.04 4.16 -9.48
C TYR A 241 15.60 3.05 -10.37
N VAL A 242 15.53 1.82 -9.88
CA VAL A 242 16.10 0.64 -10.53
C VAL A 242 15.24 0.22 -11.71
N SER A 243 15.87 -0.26 -12.77
CA SER A 243 15.18 -0.80 -13.95
C SER A 243 14.22 -1.94 -13.56
N PRO A 244 12.99 -1.98 -14.11
CA PRO A 244 11.97 -2.96 -13.73
C PRO A 244 12.39 -4.42 -14.00
N GLU A 245 13.35 -4.65 -14.90
CA GLU A 245 13.95 -5.95 -15.20
C GLU A 245 14.53 -6.62 -13.94
N ASN A 246 15.14 -5.85 -13.03
CA ASN A 246 15.71 -6.37 -11.78
C ASN A 246 14.64 -6.85 -10.78
N PHE A 247 13.39 -6.45 -10.96
CA PHE A 247 12.27 -6.90 -10.14
C PHE A 247 11.59 -8.16 -10.71
N THR A 248 11.61 -8.32 -12.03
CA THR A 248 10.89 -9.42 -12.68
C THR A 248 11.38 -10.80 -12.27
N THR A 249 12.69 -10.99 -12.20
CA THR A 249 13.32 -12.26 -11.81
C THR A 249 12.92 -12.69 -10.38
N PRO A 250 13.12 -11.89 -9.33
CA PRO A 250 12.72 -12.28 -7.98
C PRO A 250 11.20 -12.47 -7.83
N ILE A 251 10.38 -11.68 -8.53
CA ILE A 251 8.92 -11.87 -8.56
C ILE A 251 8.56 -13.24 -9.18
N TYR A 252 9.20 -13.63 -10.29
CA TYR A 252 8.93 -14.92 -10.92
C TYR A 252 9.44 -16.10 -10.10
N ASN A 253 10.66 -16.01 -9.57
CA ASN A 253 11.27 -17.05 -8.75
C ASN A 253 10.51 -17.31 -7.45
N SER A 254 9.88 -16.28 -6.88
CA SER A 254 8.98 -16.45 -5.72
C SER A 254 7.76 -17.35 -5.98
N GLY A 255 7.48 -17.65 -7.26
CA GLY A 255 6.39 -18.49 -7.71
C GLY A 255 5.05 -17.76 -7.86
N LEU A 256 5.05 -16.43 -7.99
CA LEU A 256 3.85 -15.63 -8.22
C LEU A 256 3.45 -15.50 -9.70
N LYS A 257 4.35 -15.87 -10.64
CA LYS A 257 4.22 -15.58 -12.07
C LYS A 257 2.85 -15.91 -12.68
N ASP A 258 2.31 -17.10 -12.40
CA ASP A 258 1.02 -17.56 -12.92
C ASP A 258 -0.18 -16.86 -12.30
N LEU A 259 -0.01 -16.29 -11.10
CA LEU A 259 -1.04 -15.52 -10.38
C LEU A 259 -1.11 -14.06 -10.83
N ILE A 260 -0.15 -13.56 -11.60
CA ILE A 260 -0.05 -12.14 -11.96
C ILE A 260 -1.23 -11.70 -12.83
N TYR A 261 -1.93 -10.66 -12.40
CA TYR A 261 -2.91 -9.94 -13.20
C TYR A 261 -2.23 -8.98 -14.17
N THR A 262 -2.67 -9.00 -15.43
CA THR A 262 -2.26 -8.03 -16.46
C THR A 262 -3.47 -7.17 -16.82
N PRO A 263 -3.38 -5.84 -16.78
CA PRO A 263 -4.49 -4.97 -17.17
C PRO A 263 -4.81 -5.10 -18.66
N SER A 264 -6.08 -4.91 -19.02
CA SER A 264 -6.52 -4.94 -20.43
C SER A 264 -6.17 -3.67 -21.20
N LYS A 265 -5.81 -2.59 -20.50
CA LYS A 265 -5.38 -1.32 -21.10
C LYS A 265 -4.64 -0.44 -20.11
N VAL A 266 -4.00 0.60 -20.63
CA VAL A 266 -3.26 1.60 -19.86
C VAL A 266 -3.73 3.00 -20.29
N PRO A 267 -4.19 3.87 -19.36
CA PRO A 267 -4.50 3.57 -17.96
C PRO A 267 -5.83 2.81 -17.81
N MET A 268 -6.03 2.11 -16.68
CA MET A 268 -7.33 1.55 -16.31
C MET A 268 -8.17 2.61 -15.59
N ALA A 269 -9.38 2.87 -16.07
CA ALA A 269 -10.39 3.60 -15.31
C ALA A 269 -11.07 2.69 -14.28
N LEU A 270 -11.78 3.28 -13.32
CA LEU A 270 -12.52 2.53 -12.28
C LEU A 270 -13.41 1.42 -12.86
N ASN A 271 -14.14 1.70 -13.93
CA ASN A 271 -15.07 0.72 -14.53
C ASN A 271 -14.39 -0.39 -15.34
N ASP A 272 -13.11 -0.26 -15.64
CA ASP A 272 -12.38 -1.22 -16.46
C ASP A 272 -11.89 -2.43 -15.66
N TRP A 273 -11.78 -2.27 -14.34
CA TRP A 273 -11.33 -3.36 -13.47
C TRP A 273 -12.35 -4.51 -13.44
N PRO A 274 -11.87 -5.76 -13.46
CA PRO A 274 -12.72 -6.93 -13.27
C PRO A 274 -13.25 -6.98 -11.84
N THR A 275 -14.26 -7.82 -11.65
CA THR A 275 -14.72 -8.24 -10.32
C THR A 275 -13.69 -9.14 -9.64
N LEU A 276 -13.70 -9.20 -8.30
CA LEU A 276 -12.84 -10.14 -7.59
C LEU A 276 -13.12 -11.59 -8.00
N SER A 277 -14.38 -11.96 -8.22
CA SER A 277 -14.73 -13.31 -8.69
C SER A 277 -14.10 -13.63 -10.05
N GLU A 278 -14.11 -12.69 -11.00
CA GLU A 278 -13.46 -12.90 -12.31
C GLU A 278 -11.94 -13.09 -12.17
N MET A 279 -11.29 -12.28 -11.33
CA MET A 279 -9.86 -12.42 -11.03
C MET A 279 -9.54 -13.77 -10.40
N ILE A 280 -10.35 -14.20 -9.43
CA ILE A 280 -10.18 -15.47 -8.72
C ILE A 280 -10.40 -16.66 -9.66
N LEU A 281 -11.46 -16.65 -10.46
CA LEU A 281 -11.78 -17.74 -11.38
C LEU A 281 -10.75 -17.88 -12.50
N ARG A 282 -10.14 -16.77 -12.95
CA ARG A 282 -9.01 -16.77 -13.90
C ARG A 282 -7.66 -17.06 -13.26
N GLN A 283 -7.60 -17.21 -11.92
CA GLN A 283 -6.36 -17.33 -11.15
C GLN A 283 -5.38 -16.15 -11.36
N LYS A 284 -5.89 -14.96 -11.68
CA LYS A 284 -5.11 -13.72 -11.84
C LYS A 284 -5.31 -12.83 -10.60
N ARG A 285 -4.66 -13.23 -9.50
CA ARG A 285 -4.92 -12.75 -8.13
C ARG A 285 -3.78 -11.94 -7.50
N ALA A 286 -2.67 -11.75 -8.20
CA ALA A 286 -1.54 -10.93 -7.76
C ALA A 286 -1.47 -9.64 -8.60
N VAL A 287 -1.70 -8.48 -7.98
CA VAL A 287 -1.76 -7.18 -8.67
C VAL A 287 -0.54 -6.35 -8.31
N PHE A 288 0.30 -6.00 -9.29
CA PHE A 288 1.56 -5.29 -9.05
C PHE A 288 1.51 -3.85 -9.55
N PHE A 289 1.84 -2.91 -8.67
CA PHE A 289 2.10 -1.51 -8.96
C PHE A 289 3.53 -1.15 -8.57
N MET A 290 4.10 -0.15 -9.23
CA MET A 290 5.42 0.42 -8.95
C MET A 290 5.34 1.95 -9.09
N ASP A 291 5.88 2.67 -8.11
CA ASP A 291 5.81 4.13 -8.05
C ASP A 291 6.62 4.83 -9.16
N TYR A 292 7.81 4.32 -9.47
CA TYR A 292 8.72 4.91 -10.45
C TYR A 292 9.44 3.86 -11.30
N GLN A 293 9.77 4.23 -12.54
CA GLN A 293 10.47 3.39 -13.52
C GLN A 293 9.70 2.13 -13.95
N ALA A 294 8.39 2.08 -13.74
CA ALA A 294 7.58 1.05 -14.39
C ALA A 294 7.73 1.16 -15.92
N ASN A 295 7.65 0.02 -16.61
CA ASN A 295 7.67 -0.02 -18.06
C ASN A 295 6.60 -0.99 -18.56
N GLN A 296 5.37 -0.50 -18.70
CA GLN A 296 4.22 -1.31 -19.12
C GLN A 296 4.27 -1.73 -20.60
N THR A 297 5.30 -1.32 -21.36
CA THR A 297 5.54 -1.84 -22.71
C THR A 297 6.39 -3.12 -22.65
N ALA A 298 7.43 -3.15 -21.81
CA ALA A 298 8.28 -4.32 -21.61
C ALA A 298 7.65 -5.35 -20.65
N HIS A 299 6.99 -4.87 -19.60
CA HIS A 299 6.35 -5.67 -18.56
C HIS A 299 4.92 -5.20 -18.32
N PRO A 300 3.95 -5.54 -19.20
CA PRO A 300 2.59 -5.00 -19.17
C PRO A 300 1.82 -5.17 -17.84
N TRP A 301 2.19 -6.19 -17.06
CA TRP A 301 1.59 -6.51 -15.76
C TRP A 301 2.13 -5.68 -14.60
N LEU A 302 3.33 -5.10 -14.73
CA LEU A 302 3.94 -4.25 -13.70
C LEU A 302 3.49 -2.82 -13.95
N MET A 303 2.39 -2.44 -13.29
CA MET A 303 1.70 -1.19 -13.59
C MET A 303 2.40 0.01 -12.95
N ASP A 304 2.51 1.11 -13.70
CA ASP A 304 2.89 2.41 -13.14
C ASP A 304 1.80 2.85 -12.17
N GLU A 305 2.16 3.06 -10.90
CA GLU A 305 1.22 3.47 -9.84
C GLU A 305 0.40 4.67 -10.30
N PHE A 306 1.08 5.72 -10.76
CA PHE A 306 0.48 7.02 -10.99
C PHE A 306 -0.40 7.07 -12.22
N SER A 307 -0.26 6.13 -13.15
CA SER A 307 -1.18 5.90 -14.26
C SER A 307 -2.49 5.24 -13.82
N GLN A 308 -2.47 4.43 -12.76
CA GLN A 308 -3.61 3.62 -12.29
C GLN A 308 -4.32 4.19 -11.06
N MET A 309 -3.57 4.88 -10.20
CA MET A 309 -4.05 5.51 -8.98
C MET A 309 -3.32 6.83 -8.68
N TRP A 310 -3.84 7.56 -7.72
CA TRP A 310 -3.16 8.73 -7.13
C TRP A 310 -3.19 8.57 -5.61
N GLU A 311 -2.49 9.42 -4.89
CA GLU A 311 -2.50 9.37 -3.42
C GLU A 311 -2.53 10.75 -2.76
N THR A 312 -3.00 10.73 -1.51
CA THR A 312 -2.94 11.86 -0.58
C THR A 312 -1.49 12.15 -0.16
N PRO A 313 -1.18 13.22 0.61
CA PRO A 313 0.20 13.58 0.89
C PRO A 313 1.08 12.41 1.36
N PHE A 314 2.17 12.19 0.62
CA PHE A 314 3.14 11.14 0.86
C PHE A 314 3.96 11.42 2.11
N SER A 315 4.27 10.35 2.86
CA SER A 315 5.04 10.42 4.12
C SER A 315 4.52 11.51 5.06
N PRO A 316 3.24 11.48 5.43
CA PRO A 316 2.60 12.56 6.15
C PRO A 316 3.25 12.77 7.52
N THR A 317 3.62 14.00 7.83
CA THR A 317 3.96 14.48 9.18
C THR A 317 2.87 15.39 9.75
N ASP A 318 1.88 15.73 8.93
CA ASP A 318 0.71 16.50 9.29
C ASP A 318 -0.35 15.56 9.87
N VAL A 319 -0.71 15.78 11.14
CA VAL A 319 -1.71 14.99 11.86
C VAL A 319 -3.12 15.11 11.28
N ASN A 320 -3.39 16.11 10.43
CA ASN A 320 -4.71 16.32 9.85
C ASN A 320 -5.00 15.43 8.64
N PHE A 321 -3.99 14.74 8.08
CA PHE A 321 -4.13 13.85 6.91
C PHE A 321 -5.04 14.40 5.80
N PRO A 322 -4.72 15.57 5.22
CA PRO A 322 -5.63 16.22 4.28
C PRO A 322 -5.88 15.33 3.06
N CYS A 323 -7.15 15.21 2.67
CA CYS A 323 -7.60 14.42 1.53
C CYS A 323 -7.33 15.11 0.17
N THR A 324 -6.19 15.76 0.02
CA THR A 324 -5.78 16.44 -1.22
C THR A 324 -5.00 15.49 -2.11
N GLN A 325 -5.21 15.56 -3.43
CA GLN A 325 -4.41 14.80 -4.38
C GLN A 325 -3.00 15.42 -4.44
N GLN A 326 -1.96 14.65 -4.06
CA GLN A 326 -0.58 15.14 -4.08
C GLN A 326 0.24 14.50 -5.20
N ARG A 327 0.25 13.16 -5.31
CA ARG A 327 1.00 12.44 -6.34
C ARG A 327 0.06 11.69 -7.30
N PRO A 328 0.27 11.77 -8.63
CA PRO A 328 1.29 12.59 -9.30
C PRO A 328 0.90 14.08 -9.33
N PRO A 329 1.85 15.02 -9.30
CA PRO A 329 1.54 16.45 -9.40
C PRO A 329 0.89 16.79 -10.76
N GLY A 330 -0.06 17.73 -10.75
CA GLY A 330 -0.72 18.20 -11.97
C GLY A 330 -1.77 17.26 -12.56
N LEU A 331 -2.17 16.21 -11.84
CA LEU A 331 -3.27 15.35 -12.25
C LEU A 331 -4.59 16.14 -12.28
N SER A 332 -5.32 16.07 -13.40
CA SER A 332 -6.60 16.76 -13.49
C SER A 332 -7.63 16.13 -12.52
N LYS A 333 -8.50 16.95 -11.92
CA LYS A 333 -9.58 16.43 -11.04
C LYS A 333 -10.48 15.41 -11.75
N LYS A 334 -10.66 15.55 -13.07
CA LYS A 334 -11.41 14.61 -13.90
C LYS A 334 -10.72 13.24 -13.93
N ASP A 335 -9.41 13.21 -14.16
CA ASP A 335 -8.65 11.96 -14.22
C ASP A 335 -8.51 11.33 -12.84
N ALA A 336 -8.28 12.14 -11.80
CA ALA A 336 -8.24 11.69 -10.41
C ALA A 336 -9.54 10.98 -9.99
N LYS A 337 -10.70 11.50 -10.41
CA LYS A 337 -12.00 10.85 -10.16
C LYS A 337 -12.18 9.53 -10.90
N ASN A 338 -11.45 9.33 -11.99
CA ASN A 338 -11.57 8.15 -12.84
C ASN A 338 -10.51 7.08 -12.56
N ARG A 339 -9.53 7.35 -11.70
CA ARG A 339 -8.49 6.42 -11.23
C ARG A 339 -8.79 5.96 -9.82
N MET A 340 -8.15 4.86 -9.39
CA MET A 340 -8.15 4.47 -7.97
C MET A 340 -7.40 5.52 -7.13
N TYR A 341 -7.49 5.45 -5.80
CA TYR A 341 -6.57 6.24 -4.96
C TYR A 341 -6.27 5.61 -3.61
N MET A 342 -5.12 5.98 -3.07
CA MET A 342 -4.59 5.56 -1.78
C MET A 342 -4.58 6.74 -0.80
N ALA A 343 -5.12 6.51 0.38
CA ALA A 343 -5.06 7.42 1.51
C ALA A 343 -3.83 7.06 2.36
N ASN A 344 -2.80 7.89 2.30
CA ASN A 344 -1.61 7.80 3.15
C ASN A 344 -1.98 8.20 4.58
N HIS A 345 -2.19 7.21 5.46
CA HIS A 345 -2.57 7.37 6.86
C HIS A 345 -1.50 6.77 7.80
N ASN A 346 -0.25 7.03 7.47
CA ASN A 346 0.95 6.52 8.13
C ASN A 346 1.74 7.69 8.73
N LEU A 347 1.27 8.24 9.87
CA LEU A 347 1.87 9.44 10.47
C LEU A 347 3.35 9.21 10.81
N ASN A 348 4.21 10.10 10.34
CA ASN A 348 5.65 10.05 10.57
C ASN A 348 6.10 11.12 11.58
N LEU A 349 7.14 10.79 12.33
CA LEU A 349 7.96 11.73 13.08
C LEU A 349 9.24 12.00 12.30
N GLN A 350 9.52 13.28 12.04
CA GLN A 350 10.78 13.73 11.47
C GLN A 350 11.82 13.89 12.58
N LEU A 351 12.88 13.09 12.51
CA LEU A 351 14.04 13.17 13.38
C LEU A 351 15.20 13.80 12.61
N ASN A 352 15.70 14.92 13.14
CA ASN A 352 16.80 15.67 12.55
C ASN A 352 18.00 15.60 13.51
N PHE A 353 19.06 14.89 13.11
CA PHE A 353 20.30 14.77 13.86
C PHE A 353 21.49 15.19 13.00
N GLY A 354 21.91 16.45 13.11
CA GLY A 354 22.95 17.01 12.24
C GLY A 354 22.50 16.98 10.77
N SER A 355 23.24 16.24 9.92
CA SER A 355 22.89 16.04 8.51
C SER A 355 21.94 14.86 8.26
N LEU A 356 21.59 14.08 9.29
CA LEU A 356 20.67 12.96 9.18
C LEU A 356 19.22 13.47 9.32
N ASN A 357 18.43 13.33 8.25
CA ASN A 357 16.99 13.53 8.27
C ASN A 357 16.31 12.16 8.14
N LEU A 358 15.71 11.67 9.21
CA LEU A 358 15.06 10.37 9.25
C LEU A 358 13.57 10.50 9.56
N LEU A 359 12.74 9.86 8.74
CA LEU A 359 11.32 9.66 9.05
C LEU A 359 11.15 8.29 9.70
N ILE A 360 10.48 8.27 10.84
CA ILE A 360 10.06 7.05 11.53
C ILE A 360 8.55 7.09 11.78
N PRO A 361 7.88 5.93 11.89
CA PRO A 361 6.48 5.88 12.28
C PRO A 361 6.24 6.55 13.64
N ASN A 362 5.16 7.31 13.75
CA ASN A 362 4.73 7.88 15.03
C ASN A 362 4.02 6.82 15.89
N THR A 363 4.81 6.02 16.61
CA THR A 363 4.26 4.95 17.45
C THR A 363 3.53 5.47 18.70
N ALA A 364 3.76 6.71 19.11
CA ALA A 364 3.23 7.28 20.35
C ALA A 364 1.71 7.55 20.28
N THR A 365 1.18 7.78 19.07
CA THR A 365 -0.22 8.17 18.86
C THR A 365 -1.04 7.11 18.14
N LEU A 366 -0.53 5.88 17.96
CA LEU A 366 -1.21 4.83 17.17
C LEU A 366 -2.64 4.54 17.61
N ASN A 367 -2.94 4.62 18.91
CA ASN A 367 -4.31 4.41 19.41
C ASN A 367 -5.30 5.48 18.89
N VAL A 368 -4.82 6.69 18.61
CA VAL A 368 -5.61 7.77 18.02
C VAL A 368 -5.53 7.68 16.50
N THR A 369 -4.32 7.62 15.94
CA THR A 369 -4.10 7.58 14.49
C THR A 369 -4.89 6.46 13.85
N ASN A 370 -4.85 5.23 14.38
CA ASN A 370 -5.58 4.10 13.81
C ASN A 370 -7.00 3.93 14.35
N SER A 371 -7.55 4.92 15.07
CA SER A 371 -8.92 4.89 15.60
C SER A 371 -9.97 4.89 14.48
N ASN A 372 -11.10 4.24 14.73
CA ASN A 372 -12.27 4.27 13.83
C ASN A 372 -13.21 5.46 14.08
N GLU A 373 -12.92 6.31 15.06
CA GLU A 373 -13.69 7.52 15.33
C GLU A 373 -13.78 8.42 14.08
N THR A 374 -14.92 9.06 13.87
CA THR A 374 -15.17 9.90 12.67
C THR A 374 -15.24 11.38 12.98
N ASP A 375 -15.38 11.75 14.25
CA ASP A 375 -15.50 13.12 14.76
C ASP A 375 -14.20 13.64 15.40
N THR A 376 -13.17 12.79 15.47
CA THR A 376 -11.87 13.12 16.07
C THR A 376 -10.82 13.28 14.97
N ASN A 377 -10.23 14.47 14.89
CA ASN A 377 -9.22 14.79 13.90
C ASN A 377 -7.97 13.90 14.03
N GLY A 378 -7.40 13.53 12.89
CA GLY A 378 -6.19 12.71 12.79
C GLY A 378 -6.40 11.21 13.00
N THR A 379 -7.66 10.78 13.12
CA THR A 379 -8.03 9.36 13.15
C THR A 379 -8.23 8.82 11.74
N LEU A 380 -8.13 7.50 11.58
CA LEU A 380 -8.36 6.87 10.28
C LEU A 380 -9.82 6.97 9.86
N GLY A 381 -10.75 6.86 10.82
CA GLY A 381 -12.18 7.02 10.57
C GLY A 381 -12.52 8.41 10.03
N SER A 382 -11.99 9.48 10.64
CA SER A 382 -12.22 10.85 10.17
C SER A 382 -11.64 11.08 8.77
N MET A 383 -10.38 10.67 8.53
CA MET A 383 -9.77 10.81 7.20
C MET A 383 -10.55 10.04 6.13
N ALA A 384 -10.97 8.80 6.42
CA ALA A 384 -11.71 7.99 5.46
C ALA A 384 -13.04 8.65 5.06
N LEU A 385 -13.76 9.21 6.03
CA LEU A 385 -15.01 9.95 5.80
C LEU A 385 -14.75 11.23 4.99
N ASP A 386 -13.80 12.06 5.41
CA ASP A 386 -13.44 13.32 4.74
C ASP A 386 -13.04 13.08 3.28
N CYS A 387 -12.26 12.02 3.03
CA CYS A 387 -11.84 11.62 1.70
C CYS A 387 -13.04 11.14 0.87
N ALA A 388 -13.94 10.35 1.47
CA ALA A 388 -15.15 9.88 0.81
C ALA A 388 -16.06 11.03 0.37
N GLU A 389 -16.24 12.03 1.24
CA GLU A 389 -17.03 13.23 0.94
C GLU A 389 -16.36 14.11 -0.13
N SER A 390 -15.05 14.34 0.00
CA SER A 390 -14.28 15.21 -0.92
C SER A 390 -14.22 14.68 -2.35
N TRP A 391 -14.16 13.35 -2.49
CA TRP A 391 -13.98 12.68 -3.78
C TRP A 391 -15.23 11.98 -4.31
N GLY A 392 -16.29 11.90 -3.49
CA GLY A 392 -17.58 11.29 -3.82
C GLY A 392 -17.55 9.76 -3.85
N ARG A 393 -16.50 9.16 -3.30
CA ARG A 393 -16.29 7.71 -3.15
C ARG A 393 -15.18 7.48 -2.12
N PRO A 394 -15.18 6.36 -1.37
CA PRO A 394 -14.13 6.09 -0.41
C PRO A 394 -12.77 5.76 -1.08
N PRO A 395 -11.66 5.85 -0.32
CA PRO A 395 -10.35 5.41 -0.78
C PRO A 395 -10.34 3.94 -1.19
N ASN A 396 -9.52 3.57 -2.18
CA ASN A 396 -9.30 2.16 -2.51
C ASN A 396 -8.38 1.49 -1.50
N PHE A 397 -7.40 2.24 -0.98
CA PHE A 397 -6.42 1.75 -0.03
C PHE A 397 -6.29 2.72 1.15
N LEU A 398 -6.37 2.17 2.36
CA LEU A 398 -6.06 2.87 3.61
C LEU A 398 -4.67 2.41 4.05
N LEU A 399 -3.64 3.22 3.81
CA LEU A 399 -2.25 2.85 4.05
C LEU A 399 -1.85 3.21 5.48
N VAL A 400 -1.65 2.19 6.32
CA VAL A 400 -1.44 2.38 7.77
C VAL A 400 -0.15 1.73 8.26
N ASP A 401 0.44 2.36 9.25
CA ASP A 401 1.50 1.80 10.11
C ASP A 401 0.86 1.08 11.30
N TYR A 402 1.48 -0.03 11.74
CA TYR A 402 1.04 -0.80 12.92
C TYR A 402 -0.46 -1.13 12.90
N TYR A 403 -0.93 -1.76 11.82
CA TYR A 403 -2.37 -1.99 11.56
C TYR A 403 -3.13 -2.68 12.71
N ASN A 404 -2.43 -3.40 13.59
CA ASN A 404 -2.99 -4.10 14.73
C ASN A 404 -3.19 -3.22 15.99
N TYR A 405 -2.85 -1.93 15.91
CA TYR A 405 -3.06 -0.91 16.93
C TYR A 405 -4.22 0.01 16.56
N GLY A 406 -4.80 0.68 17.56
CA GLY A 406 -5.96 1.55 17.44
C GLY A 406 -6.69 1.67 18.77
N ASN A 407 -7.84 2.35 18.79
CA ASN A 407 -8.71 2.44 19.97
C ASN A 407 -9.24 1.06 20.41
N PHE A 408 -9.32 0.10 19.49
CA PHE A 408 -9.39 -1.33 19.77
C PHE A 408 -8.65 -2.12 18.70
N ASN A 409 -8.39 -3.40 18.98
CA ASN A 409 -7.68 -4.26 18.05
C ASN A 409 -8.56 -4.60 16.82
N GLY A 410 -8.14 -4.11 15.65
CA GLY A 410 -8.87 -4.27 14.38
C GLY A 410 -9.68 -3.04 13.96
N SER A 411 -9.55 -1.90 14.64
CA SER A 411 -10.24 -0.65 14.30
C SER A 411 -10.05 -0.22 12.85
N VAL A 412 -8.85 -0.41 12.28
CA VAL A 412 -8.59 -0.07 10.86
C VAL A 412 -9.40 -0.92 9.88
N PHE A 413 -9.71 -2.17 10.24
CA PHE A 413 -10.55 -3.05 9.43
C PHE A 413 -12.03 -2.72 9.59
N GLU A 414 -12.44 -2.17 10.74
CA GLU A 414 -13.79 -1.62 10.92
C GLU A 414 -14.00 -0.40 10.01
N VAL A 415 -13.05 0.53 9.97
CA VAL A 415 -13.11 1.68 9.04
C VAL A 415 -13.24 1.20 7.59
N ALA A 416 -12.43 0.23 7.16
CA ALA A 416 -12.54 -0.32 5.81
C ALA A 416 -13.90 -1.01 5.57
N ALA A 417 -14.46 -1.70 6.57
CA ALA A 417 -15.76 -2.34 6.47
C ALA A 417 -16.89 -1.30 6.31
N ASP A 418 -16.84 -0.21 7.09
CA ASP A 418 -17.78 0.90 7.01
C ASP A 418 -17.74 1.58 5.64
N MET A 419 -16.55 1.87 5.12
CA MET A 419 -16.36 2.42 3.77
C MET A 419 -16.90 1.50 2.66
N ASN A 420 -16.96 0.21 2.94
CA ASN A 420 -17.52 -0.78 2.04
C ASN A 420 -19.00 -1.08 2.29
N ASN A 421 -19.63 -0.51 3.31
CA ASN A 421 -20.98 -0.86 3.75
C ASN A 421 -21.13 -2.38 3.99
N VAL A 422 -20.20 -2.96 4.74
CA VAL A 422 -20.25 -4.35 5.23
C VAL A 422 -20.00 -4.37 6.74
N THR A 423 -20.55 -5.35 7.45
CA THR A 423 -20.38 -5.43 8.91
C THR A 423 -19.02 -6.03 9.28
N TYR A 424 -18.23 -5.32 10.08
CA TYR A 424 -17.04 -5.89 10.71
C TYR A 424 -17.42 -6.81 11.88
N ASN A 425 -17.15 -8.11 11.73
CA ASN A 425 -17.42 -9.13 12.76
C ASN A 425 -16.28 -10.16 12.88
N ARG A 426 -15.13 -9.84 12.27
CA ARG A 426 -13.97 -10.73 12.22
C ARG A 426 -13.14 -10.54 13.49
N LYS A 427 -12.53 -11.62 13.95
CA LYS A 427 -11.51 -11.53 15.00
C LYS A 427 -10.24 -10.99 14.38
N CYS A 428 -9.76 -9.88 14.93
CA CYS A 428 -8.44 -9.35 14.64
C CYS A 428 -7.83 -8.88 15.96
N CYS A 429 -6.52 -8.80 16.06
CA CYS A 429 -5.48 -9.24 15.16
C CYS A 429 -4.57 -10.18 15.95
N GLY A 430 -3.55 -10.74 15.28
CA GLY A 430 -2.47 -11.42 15.99
C GLY A 430 -1.93 -10.57 17.15
N LYS A 431 -1.34 -11.23 18.15
CA LYS A 431 -0.52 -10.57 19.18
C LYS A 431 0.93 -10.96 18.94
N GLU A 432 1.90 -10.09 19.27
CA GLU A 432 3.28 -10.55 19.37
C GLU A 432 3.33 -11.77 20.29
N SER A 433 3.95 -12.86 19.81
CA SER A 433 4.33 -13.95 20.70
C SER A 433 5.52 -13.48 21.54
N GLY A 434 5.25 -12.77 22.63
CA GLY A 434 6.28 -12.33 23.57
C GLY A 434 5.71 -11.44 24.68
N ALA A 435 5.88 -11.84 25.93
CA ALA A 435 5.56 -11.05 27.11
C ALA A 435 6.20 -9.63 27.06
N PRO A 436 5.59 -8.60 27.68
CA PRO A 436 6.20 -7.29 27.76
C PRO A 436 7.40 -7.38 28.70
N ILE A 437 8.61 -7.38 28.16
CA ILE A 437 9.79 -6.99 28.94
C ILE A 437 9.85 -5.47 28.79
N GLY A 438 9.64 -4.77 29.91
CA GLY A 438 9.51 -3.32 29.97
C GLY A 438 10.60 -2.59 29.19
N ALA A 439 10.22 -1.45 28.61
CA ALA A 439 11.13 -0.54 27.92
C ALA A 439 12.34 -0.23 28.82
N SER A 440 13.49 -0.80 28.46
CA SER A 440 14.77 -0.37 29.02
C SER A 440 15.27 0.78 28.14
N VAL A 441 15.64 1.88 28.80
CA VAL A 441 16.19 3.12 28.23
C VAL A 441 17.48 2.90 27.39
N ALA A 442 17.98 1.67 27.31
CA ALA A 442 19.20 1.32 26.57
C ALA A 442 19.10 1.45 25.04
N GLY A 443 17.89 1.48 24.44
CA GLY A 443 17.73 1.55 22.98
C GLY A 443 18.13 2.90 22.36
N VAL A 444 18.10 3.97 23.15
CA VAL A 444 18.51 5.32 22.71
C VAL A 444 20.04 5.45 22.71
N SER A 445 20.74 4.68 23.54
CA SER A 445 22.20 4.74 23.65
C SER A 445 22.94 4.18 22.44
N THR A 446 22.34 3.25 21.69
CA THR A 446 23.01 2.63 20.53
C THR A 446 23.10 3.57 19.32
N LEU A 447 22.08 4.42 19.11
CA LEU A 447 22.10 5.44 18.04
C LEU A 447 23.12 6.55 18.32
N ILE A 448 23.30 6.93 19.59
CA ILE A 448 24.33 7.90 20.00
C ILE A 448 25.74 7.33 19.79
N MET A 449 25.95 6.03 20.05
CA MET A 449 27.26 5.39 19.86
C MET A 449 27.64 5.18 18.39
N VAL A 450 26.67 4.92 17.49
CA VAL A 450 26.94 4.79 16.06
C VAL A 450 27.23 6.14 15.40
N ALA A 451 26.52 7.20 15.79
CA ALA A 451 26.79 8.56 15.31
C ALA A 451 28.16 9.09 15.82
N MET A 452 28.52 8.82 17.08
CA MET A 452 29.81 9.23 17.62
C MET A 452 30.98 8.37 17.08
N GLY A 453 30.76 7.10 16.78
CA GLY A 453 31.77 6.21 16.18
C GLY A 453 32.13 6.59 14.74
N ALA A 454 31.15 7.02 13.93
CA ALA A 454 31.39 7.48 12.57
C ALA A 454 32.11 8.85 12.54
N GLN A 455 31.80 9.76 13.46
CA GLN A 455 32.46 11.08 13.53
C GLN A 455 33.93 10.99 13.97
N MET A 456 34.29 10.01 14.82
CA MET A 456 35.68 9.83 15.27
C MET A 456 36.58 9.14 14.24
N LEU A 457 36.03 8.37 13.29
CA LEU A 457 36.82 7.74 12.23
C LEU A 457 37.12 8.68 11.06
N ILE A 458 36.29 9.71 10.84
CA ILE A 458 36.49 10.71 9.78
C ILE A 458 37.44 11.84 10.23
N SER A 459 37.73 11.97 11.53
CA SER A 459 38.68 12.94 12.07
C SER A 459 40.08 12.36 12.33
N ALA A 460 40.33 11.10 11.93
CA ALA A 460 41.60 10.41 12.11
C ALA A 460 42.30 9.96 10.80
N PHE A 461 41.83 10.43 9.63
CA PHE A 461 42.51 10.26 8.34
C PHE A 461 42.54 11.56 7.53
#